data_AF-A0A7J6PUR5-F1
#
_entry.id   AF-A0A7J6PUR5-F1
#
_cell.length_a   1.000
_cell.length_b   1.000
_cell.length_c   1.000
_cell.angle_alpha   90.00
_cell.angle_beta   90.00
_cell.angle_gamma   90.00
#
_symmetry.space_group_name_H-M   'P 1'
#
loop_
_entity.id
_entity.type
_entity.pdbx_description
1 polymer ?
#
loop_
_entity_poly.entity_id
_entity_poly.type
_entity_poly.pdbx_seq_one_letter_code
_entity_poly.pdbx_strand_id
1 'polypeptide(L)'
;MPLVAEDMVNRSMKKLDTASLLAVSFVTVVYLTVMIAPYYAFGDTVESNFYLSLPVSNVAIHIGYIVLPFAVLTAFPLLLFPARQSISSVITYFLPRLQDTLKLHIGTTVAFLIICTALAIIFEDLGATIQFIGIIGTNFLAFVIPCFVYLNICYTPVPDGTNQGGLDSSNELEVKDDDQHEKTSIFSKLLSFSFPSVSPD
;
A
#
# COMPACT_ATOMS: atom_id res chain seq x y z
N MET A 1 6.90 4.81 -4.40
CA MET A 1 7.71 5.84 -5.08
C MET A 1 8.46 6.77 -4.12
N PRO A 2 7.92 7.29 -3.00
CA PRO A 2 8.66 8.27 -2.18
C PRO A 2 9.96 7.69 -1.57
N LEU A 3 9.90 6.48 -1.00
CA LEU A 3 11.08 5.79 -0.46
C LEU A 3 12.17 5.53 -1.52
N VAL A 4 11.76 5.16 -2.74
CA VAL A 4 12.70 4.93 -3.85
C VAL A 4 13.35 6.24 -4.29
N ALA A 5 12.61 7.36 -4.25
CA ALA A 5 13.15 8.67 -4.58
C ALA A 5 14.20 9.15 -3.56
N GLU A 6 14.09 8.71 -2.30
CA GLU A 6 15.03 9.01 -1.21
C GLU A 6 16.34 8.22 -1.35
N ASP A 7 16.27 6.99 -1.85
CA ASP A 7 17.43 6.11 -2.02
C ASP A 7 18.22 6.37 -3.34
N MET A 8 17.68 7.20 -4.25
CA MET A 8 18.32 7.52 -5.53
C MET A 8 19.45 8.54 -5.40
N VAL A 9 20.67 8.14 -5.77
CA VAL A 9 21.84 9.04 -5.87
C VAL A 9 21.61 10.13 -6.93
N ASN A 10 21.76 11.39 -6.54
CA ASN A 10 21.47 12.59 -7.36
C ASN A 10 20.00 12.69 -7.80
N ARG A 11 19.10 12.89 -6.82
CA ARG A 11 17.65 13.03 -6.99
C ARG A 11 17.31 14.06 -8.08
N SER A 12 16.71 13.57 -9.17
CA SER A 12 16.19 14.38 -10.27
C SER A 12 14.85 13.83 -10.72
N MET A 13 13.84 14.69 -10.85
CA MET A 13 12.48 14.30 -11.23
C MET A 13 12.44 13.57 -12.59
N LYS A 14 13.27 14.01 -13.55
CA LYS A 14 13.36 13.39 -14.88
C LYS A 14 13.89 11.95 -14.84
N LYS A 15 14.82 11.67 -13.93
CA LYS A 15 15.41 10.32 -13.78
C LYS A 15 14.41 9.37 -13.14
N LEU A 16 13.68 9.83 -12.12
CA LEU A 16 12.63 9.04 -11.47
C LEU A 16 11.51 8.69 -12.45
N ASP A 17 11.08 9.66 -13.26
CA ASP A 17 10.04 9.45 -14.27
C ASP A 17 10.48 8.44 -15.34
N THR A 18 11.69 8.62 -15.88
CA THR A 18 12.26 7.68 -16.86
C THR A 18 12.40 6.26 -16.27
N ALA A 19 12.88 6.13 -15.03
CA ALA A 19 13.00 4.84 -14.36
C ALA A 19 11.64 4.18 -14.13
N SER A 20 10.64 4.94 -13.71
CA SER A 20 9.28 4.45 -13.49
C SER A 20 8.64 3.99 -14.81
N LEU A 21 8.79 4.77 -15.87
CA LEU A 21 8.28 4.45 -17.20
C LEU A 21 8.92 3.16 -17.74
N LEU A 22 10.23 3.01 -17.60
CA LEU A 22 10.95 1.80 -18.01
C LEU A 22 10.49 0.57 -17.21
N ALA A 23 10.32 0.70 -15.90
CA ALA A 23 9.83 -0.39 -15.06
C ALA A 23 8.40 -0.81 -15.43
N VAL A 24 7.49 0.15 -15.64
CA VAL A 24 6.10 -0.11 -16.04
C VAL A 24 6.03 -0.72 -17.45
N SER A 25 6.85 -0.23 -18.39
CA SER A 25 6.92 -0.81 -19.73
C SER A 25 7.40 -2.26 -19.69
N PHE A 26 8.46 -2.54 -18.93
CA PHE A 26 9.00 -3.88 -18.77
C PHE A 26 7.97 -4.84 -18.15
N VAL A 27 7.33 -4.44 -17.04
CA VAL A 27 6.34 -5.29 -16.37
C VAL A 27 5.14 -5.56 -17.27
N THR A 28 4.72 -4.58 -18.08
CA THR A 28 3.63 -4.72 -19.05
C THR A 28 3.96 -5.82 -20.07
N VAL A 29 5.17 -5.83 -20.64
CA VAL A 29 5.59 -6.86 -21.60
C VAL A 29 5.61 -8.26 -20.97
N VAL A 30 6.12 -8.36 -19.74
CA VAL A 30 6.14 -9.63 -18.99
C VAL A 30 4.72 -10.13 -18.72
N TYR A 31 3.83 -9.28 -18.21
CA TYR A 31 2.44 -9.67 -17.96
C TYR A 31 1.68 -10.06 -19.23
N LEU A 32 1.86 -9.33 -20.34
CA LEU A 32 1.25 -9.71 -21.61
C LEU A 32 1.71 -11.11 -22.06
N THR A 33 3.01 -11.40 -21.94
CA THR A 33 3.54 -12.72 -22.29
C THR A 33 2.94 -13.82 -21.42
N VAL A 34 2.86 -13.59 -20.10
CA VAL A 34 2.28 -14.54 -19.13
C VAL A 34 0.78 -14.74 -19.34
N MET A 35 0.05 -13.74 -19.83
CA MET A 35 -1.39 -13.85 -20.11
C MET A 35 -1.69 -14.56 -21.44
N ILE A 36 -0.86 -14.32 -22.48
CA ILE A 36 -1.06 -14.92 -23.80
C ILE A 36 -0.83 -16.44 -23.78
N ALA A 37 0.17 -16.92 -23.04
CA ALA A 37 0.53 -18.34 -22.99
C ALA A 37 -0.62 -19.29 -22.53
N PRO A 38 -1.28 -19.07 -21.37
CA PRO A 38 -2.40 -19.90 -20.94
C PRO A 38 -3.62 -19.75 -21.83
N TYR A 39 -3.88 -18.54 -22.37
CA TYR A 39 -4.97 -18.32 -23.32
C TYR A 39 -4.76 -19.11 -24.62
N TYR A 40 -3.52 -19.19 -25.12
CA TYR A 40 -3.20 -20.01 -26.29
C TYR A 40 -3.30 -21.52 -26.02
N ALA A 41 -3.02 -21.96 -24.79
CA ALA A 41 -3.05 -23.37 -24.41
C ALA A 41 -4.47 -23.91 -24.17
N PHE A 42 -5.35 -23.14 -23.55
CA PHE A 42 -6.69 -23.58 -23.13
C PHE A 42 -7.86 -22.91 -23.88
N GLY A 43 -7.57 -21.87 -24.67
CA GLY A 43 -8.57 -21.13 -25.41
C GLY A 43 -9.65 -20.54 -24.50
N ASP A 44 -10.90 -20.78 -24.87
CA ASP A 44 -12.09 -20.23 -24.19
C ASP A 44 -12.49 -20.96 -22.90
N THR A 45 -11.76 -22.03 -22.54
CA THR A 45 -12.01 -22.84 -21.33
C THR A 45 -11.10 -22.48 -20.15
N VAL A 46 -10.39 -21.36 -20.24
CA VAL A 46 -9.46 -20.91 -19.18
C VAL A 46 -10.24 -20.41 -17.96
N GLU A 47 -10.00 -21.03 -16.82
CA GLU A 47 -10.58 -20.59 -15.55
C GLU A 47 -9.83 -19.37 -15.00
N SER A 48 -10.46 -18.60 -14.11
CA SER A 48 -9.82 -17.45 -13.43
C SER A 48 -8.50 -17.85 -12.74
N ASN A 49 -8.44 -19.10 -12.26
CA ASN A 49 -7.24 -19.77 -11.87
C ASN A 49 -6.81 -20.78 -12.94
N PHE A 50 -5.95 -20.34 -13.87
CA PHE A 50 -5.44 -21.19 -14.96
C PHE A 50 -4.70 -22.45 -14.49
N TYR A 51 -4.30 -22.52 -13.21
CA TYR A 51 -3.73 -23.76 -12.68
C TYR A 51 -4.77 -24.87 -12.62
N LEU A 52 -6.05 -24.58 -12.40
CA LEU A 52 -7.09 -25.62 -12.31
C LEU A 52 -7.35 -26.32 -13.65
N SER A 53 -7.05 -25.67 -14.78
CA SER A 53 -7.20 -26.25 -16.11
C SER A 53 -6.00 -27.09 -16.57
N LEU A 54 -4.89 -27.13 -15.82
CA LEU A 54 -3.68 -27.87 -16.20
C LEU A 54 -3.85 -29.40 -16.04
N PRO A 55 -3.54 -30.22 -17.05
CA PRO A 55 -3.60 -31.67 -16.93
C PRO A 55 -2.47 -32.18 -16.01
N VAL A 56 -2.82 -32.93 -14.97
CA VAL A 56 -1.87 -33.46 -13.96
C VAL A 56 -0.97 -34.61 -14.46
N SER A 57 -0.88 -34.85 -15.76
CA SER A 57 -0.11 -35.97 -16.32
C SER A 57 1.41 -35.76 -16.29
N ASN A 58 1.87 -34.49 -16.27
CA ASN A 58 3.29 -34.17 -16.37
C ASN A 58 3.91 -33.83 -15.02
N VAL A 59 5.15 -34.28 -14.79
CA VAL A 59 5.93 -33.99 -13.56
C VAL A 59 6.22 -32.49 -13.42
N ALA A 60 6.44 -31.77 -14.52
CA ALA A 60 6.67 -30.33 -14.51
C ALA A 60 5.48 -29.54 -13.93
N ILE A 61 4.25 -29.98 -14.22
CA ILE A 61 3.03 -29.36 -13.71
C ILE A 61 2.91 -29.58 -12.20
N HIS A 62 3.19 -30.80 -11.73
CA HIS A 62 3.23 -31.11 -10.29
C HIS A 62 4.24 -30.25 -9.53
N ILE A 63 5.43 -30.00 -10.09
CA ILE A 63 6.41 -29.09 -9.48
C ILE A 63 5.80 -27.69 -9.37
N GLY A 64 5.12 -27.20 -10.40
CA GLY A 64 4.42 -25.92 -10.38
C GLY A 64 3.38 -25.81 -9.25
N TYR A 65 2.58 -26.86 -9.04
CA TYR A 65 1.59 -26.91 -7.94
C TYR A 65 2.22 -26.88 -6.55
N ILE A 66 3.48 -27.27 -6.38
CA ILE A 66 4.17 -27.22 -5.09
C ILE A 66 4.89 -25.88 -4.92
N VAL A 67 5.54 -25.39 -5.98
CA VAL A 67 6.34 -24.16 -5.95
C VAL A 67 5.46 -22.92 -5.77
N LEU A 68 4.29 -22.87 -6.41
CA LEU A 68 3.37 -21.74 -6.29
C LEU A 68 2.90 -21.48 -4.85
N PRO A 69 2.30 -22.44 -4.12
CA PRO A 69 1.88 -22.20 -2.75
C PRO A 69 3.07 -21.97 -1.83
N PHE A 70 4.23 -22.59 -2.08
CA PHE A 70 5.45 -22.29 -1.33
C PHE A 70 5.90 -20.83 -1.49
N ALA A 71 5.84 -20.28 -2.71
CA ALA A 71 6.11 -18.88 -2.97
C ALA A 71 5.11 -17.97 -2.26
N VAL A 72 3.82 -18.31 -2.29
CA VAL A 72 2.75 -17.56 -1.60
C VAL A 72 2.94 -17.61 -0.07
N LEU A 73 3.26 -18.77 0.48
CA LEU A 73 3.56 -18.95 1.92
C LEU A 73 4.75 -18.10 2.37
N THR A 74 5.74 -17.90 1.51
CA THR A 74 6.89 -17.05 1.80
C THR A 74 6.55 -15.56 1.63
N ALA A 75 5.74 -15.21 0.64
CA ALA A 75 5.31 -13.84 0.40
C ALA A 75 4.34 -13.32 1.49
N PHE A 76 3.50 -14.20 2.05
CA PHE A 76 2.48 -13.79 3.01
C PHE A 76 3.05 -13.10 4.27
N PRO A 77 4.07 -13.64 4.97
CA PRO A 77 4.73 -12.95 6.07
C PRO A 77 5.38 -11.61 5.65
N LEU A 78 5.94 -11.53 4.44
CA LEU A 78 6.57 -10.32 3.93
C LEU A 78 5.55 -9.20 3.73
N LEU A 79 4.34 -9.53 3.25
CA LEU A 79 3.23 -8.59 3.09
C LEU A 79 2.58 -8.22 4.43
N LEU A 80 2.57 -9.15 5.39
CA LEU A 80 1.99 -8.92 6.71
C LEU A 80 2.80 -7.91 7.54
N PHE A 81 4.11 -7.82 7.34
CA PHE A 81 4.98 -6.91 8.09
C PHE A 81 4.57 -5.42 7.97
N PRO A 82 4.50 -4.82 6.76
CA PRO A 82 4.06 -3.43 6.61
C PRO A 82 2.58 -3.23 6.97
N ALA A 83 1.72 -4.23 6.70
CA ALA A 83 0.32 -4.17 7.08
C ALA A 83 0.15 -4.06 8.60
N ARG A 84 0.88 -4.89 9.36
CA ARG A 84 0.93 -4.86 10.82
C ARG A 84 1.43 -3.53 11.35
N GLN A 85 2.47 -2.95 10.74
CA GLN A 85 2.97 -1.62 11.15
C GLN A 85 1.93 -0.53 10.94
N SER A 86 1.23 -0.54 9.79
CA SER A 86 0.16 0.41 9.50
C SER A 86 -1.03 0.27 10.44
N ILE A 87 -1.39 -0.96 10.83
CA ILE A 87 -2.49 -1.18 11.77
C ILE A 87 -2.09 -0.76 13.18
N SER A 88 -0.86 -1.08 13.59
CA SER A 88 -0.35 -0.70 14.91
C SER A 88 -0.34 0.82 15.08
N SER A 89 0.05 1.60 14.06
CA SER A 89 0.03 3.06 14.13
C SER A 89 -1.39 3.62 14.25
N VAL A 90 -2.35 3.06 13.53
CA VAL A 90 -3.77 3.44 13.62
C VAL A 90 -4.35 3.11 15.00
N ILE A 91 -4.10 1.91 15.53
CA ILE A 91 -4.60 1.50 16.85
C ILE A 91 -4.01 2.39 17.95
N THR A 92 -2.71 2.68 17.91
CA THR A 92 -2.07 3.58 18.88
C THR A 92 -2.61 5.00 18.79
N TYR A 93 -2.98 5.47 17.58
CA TYR A 93 -3.63 6.77 17.41
C TYR A 93 -5.01 6.83 18.08
N PHE A 94 -5.85 5.79 17.91
CA PHE A 94 -7.19 5.77 18.51
C PHE A 94 -7.18 5.45 20.01
N LEU A 95 -6.30 4.55 20.46
CA LEU A 95 -6.24 4.06 21.83
C LEU A 95 -4.78 4.13 22.37
N PRO A 96 -4.30 5.34 22.76
CA PRO A 96 -2.92 5.53 23.23
C PRO A 96 -2.62 4.80 24.55
N ARG A 97 -3.67 4.44 25.31
CA ARG A 97 -3.57 3.78 26.62
C ARG A 97 -3.16 2.30 26.59
N LEU A 98 -2.99 1.73 25.39
CA LEU A 98 -2.76 0.31 25.16
C LEU A 98 -1.35 -0.01 24.60
N GLN A 99 -0.44 0.97 24.63
CA GLN A 99 0.88 0.90 23.98
C GLN A 99 1.83 -0.20 24.48
N ASP A 100 1.67 -0.74 25.69
CA ASP A 100 2.79 -1.43 26.36
C ASP A 100 2.63 -2.94 26.59
N THR A 101 1.74 -3.64 25.86
CA THR A 101 1.66 -5.11 26.01
C THR A 101 2.01 -5.85 24.73
N LEU A 102 3.08 -6.67 24.77
CA LEU A 102 3.37 -7.68 23.73
C LEU A 102 2.15 -8.55 23.40
N LYS A 103 1.26 -8.76 24.38
CA LYS A 103 -0.02 -9.48 24.22
C LYS A 103 -1.02 -8.75 23.31
N LEU A 104 -1.00 -7.42 23.25
CA LEU A 104 -1.84 -6.66 22.31
C LEU A 104 -1.28 -6.76 20.89
N HIS A 105 0.05 -6.76 20.79
CA HIS A 105 0.72 -6.87 19.52
C HIS A 105 0.54 -8.27 18.90
N ILE A 106 0.61 -9.34 19.72
CA ILE A 106 0.26 -10.69 19.25
C ILE A 106 -1.25 -10.79 18.94
N GLY A 107 -2.10 -10.18 19.78
CA GLY A 107 -3.55 -10.18 19.61
C GLY A 107 -4.01 -9.54 18.30
N THR A 108 -3.42 -8.39 17.93
CA THR A 108 -3.72 -7.70 16.66
C THR A 108 -3.31 -8.53 15.44
N THR A 109 -2.16 -9.20 15.49
CA THR A 109 -1.75 -10.11 14.41
C THR A 109 -2.65 -11.35 14.29
N VAL A 110 -3.08 -11.93 15.42
CA VAL A 110 -4.00 -13.07 15.43
C VAL A 110 -5.38 -12.66 14.90
N ALA A 111 -5.90 -11.50 15.32
CA ALA A 111 -7.15 -10.97 14.80
C ALA A 111 -7.10 -10.75 13.28
N PHE A 112 -5.99 -10.21 12.77
CA PHE A 112 -5.78 -10.05 11.34
C PHE A 112 -5.73 -11.39 10.60
N LEU A 113 -5.05 -12.41 11.13
CA LEU A 113 -5.03 -13.76 10.55
C LEU A 113 -6.41 -14.42 10.56
N ILE A 114 -7.22 -14.19 11.60
CA ILE A 114 -8.60 -14.68 11.67
C ILE A 114 -9.43 -14.03 10.56
N ILE A 115 -9.33 -12.71 10.38
CA ILE A 115 -10.03 -11.99 9.31
C ILE A 115 -9.58 -12.50 7.93
N CYS A 116 -8.27 -12.66 7.72
CA CYS A 116 -7.72 -13.19 6.46
C CYS A 116 -8.25 -14.61 6.18
N THR A 117 -8.30 -15.47 7.19
CA THR A 117 -8.86 -16.82 7.08
C THR A 117 -10.35 -16.79 6.78
N ALA A 118 -11.12 -15.91 7.43
CA ALA A 118 -12.54 -15.76 7.16
C ALA A 118 -12.81 -15.29 5.72
N LEU A 119 -12.04 -14.32 5.23
CA LEU A 119 -12.11 -13.89 3.82
C LEU A 119 -11.76 -15.01 2.85
N ALA A 120 -10.75 -15.84 3.17
CA ALA A 120 -10.40 -16.98 2.34
C ALA A 120 -11.51 -18.04 2.25
N ILE A 121 -12.31 -18.22 3.31
CA ILE A 121 -13.47 -19.13 3.30
C ILE A 121 -14.65 -18.55 2.49
N ILE A 122 -14.82 -17.23 2.50
CA ILE A 122 -15.92 -16.56 1.78
C ILE A 122 -15.60 -16.47 0.27
N PHE A 123 -14.34 -16.25 -0.08
CA PHE A 123 -13.90 -15.98 -1.45
C PHE A 123 -13.04 -17.11 -2.01
N GLU A 124 -13.68 -18.10 -2.63
CA GLU A 124 -12.98 -19.20 -3.31
C GLU A 124 -12.55 -18.83 -4.75
N ASP A 125 -13.17 -17.81 -5.37
CA ASP A 125 -12.82 -17.35 -6.71
C ASP A 125 -11.74 -16.25 -6.70
N LEU A 126 -10.56 -16.60 -7.22
CA LEU A 126 -9.42 -15.70 -7.34
C LEU A 126 -9.71 -14.52 -8.28
N GLY A 127 -10.47 -14.74 -9.35
CA GLY A 127 -10.75 -13.70 -10.36
C GLY A 127 -11.61 -12.57 -9.79
N ALA A 128 -12.74 -12.92 -9.19
CA ALA A 128 -13.61 -11.97 -8.53
C ALA A 128 -12.90 -11.21 -7.40
N THR A 129 -12.08 -11.91 -6.61
CA THR A 129 -11.33 -11.32 -5.49
C THR A 129 -10.30 -10.29 -5.97
N ILE A 130 -9.53 -10.61 -7.02
CA ILE A 130 -8.54 -9.69 -7.59
C ILE A 130 -9.22 -8.47 -8.22
N GLN A 131 -10.38 -8.63 -8.86
CA GLN A 131 -11.13 -7.49 -9.40
C GLN A 131 -11.63 -6.57 -8.28
N PHE A 132 -12.20 -7.13 -7.21
CA PHE A 132 -12.70 -6.35 -6.08
C PHE A 132 -11.60 -5.57 -5.36
N ILE A 133 -10.47 -6.23 -5.05
CA ILE A 133 -9.31 -5.56 -4.42
C ILE A 133 -8.70 -4.51 -5.37
N GLY A 134 -8.72 -4.77 -6.68
CA GLY A 134 -8.26 -3.84 -7.69
C GLY A 134 -9.09 -2.56 -7.69
N ILE A 135 -10.41 -2.68 -7.66
CA ILE A 135 -11.33 -1.53 -7.63
C ILE A 135 -11.17 -0.75 -6.33
N ILE A 136 -11.22 -1.38 -5.16
CA ILE A 136 -11.18 -0.65 -3.89
C ILE A 136 -9.77 -0.11 -3.60
N GLY A 137 -8.76 -0.96 -3.73
CA GLY A 137 -7.38 -0.60 -3.41
C GLY A 137 -6.80 0.40 -4.40
N THR A 138 -6.86 0.08 -5.70
CA THR A 138 -6.20 0.90 -6.72
C THR A 138 -6.95 2.21 -6.95
N ASN A 139 -8.29 2.23 -7.00
CA ASN A 139 -8.99 3.49 -7.23
C ASN A 139 -8.77 4.48 -6.08
N PHE A 140 -8.74 3.99 -4.84
CA PHE A 140 -8.48 4.83 -3.70
C PHE A 140 -7.04 5.37 -3.69
N LEU A 141 -6.05 4.49 -3.85
CA LEU A 141 -4.64 4.88 -3.76
C LEU A 141 -4.16 5.68 -4.99
N ALA A 142 -4.59 5.32 -6.20
CA ALA A 142 -4.09 5.90 -7.43
C ALA A 142 -4.86 7.15 -7.88
N PHE A 143 -6.13 7.31 -7.49
CA PHE A 143 -6.92 8.49 -7.88
C PHE A 143 -7.28 9.38 -6.70
N VAL A 144 -7.81 8.83 -5.60
CA VAL A 144 -8.31 9.65 -4.48
C VAL A 144 -7.17 10.36 -3.75
N ILE A 145 -6.12 9.62 -3.36
CA ILE A 145 -4.98 10.19 -2.61
C ILE A 145 -4.25 11.30 -3.38
N PRO A 146 -3.78 11.11 -4.64
CA PRO A 146 -3.04 12.17 -5.34
C PRO A 146 -3.94 13.37 -5.66
N CYS A 147 -5.22 13.16 -5.95
CA CYS A 147 -6.17 14.25 -6.15
C CYS A 147 -6.34 15.07 -4.87
N PHE A 148 -6.48 14.41 -3.72
CA PHE A 148 -6.59 15.07 -2.42
C PHE A 148 -5.34 15.88 -2.06
N VAL A 149 -4.14 15.30 -2.27
CA VAL A 149 -2.88 16.01 -2.00
C VAL A 149 -2.71 17.22 -2.92
N TYR A 150 -3.02 17.07 -4.21
CA TYR A 150 -2.91 18.17 -5.17
C TYR A 150 -3.83 19.34 -4.81
N LEU A 151 -5.08 19.06 -4.43
CA LEU A 151 -6.03 20.09 -4.00
C LEU A 151 -5.57 20.80 -2.72
N ASN A 152 -5.03 20.07 -1.74
CA ASN A 152 -4.51 20.68 -0.51
C ASN A 152 -3.33 21.62 -0.78
N ILE A 153 -2.42 21.24 -1.68
CA ILE A 153 -1.28 22.10 -2.07
C ILE A 153 -1.76 23.36 -2.80
N CYS A 154 -2.75 23.25 -3.68
CA CYS A 154 -3.29 24.43 -4.38
C CYS A 154 -4.13 25.34 -3.46
N TYR A 155 -4.79 24.77 -2.45
CA TYR A 155 -5.63 25.52 -1.52
C TYR A 155 -4.84 26.17 -0.37
N THR A 156 -3.60 25.72 -0.10
CA THR A 156 -2.72 26.42 0.83
C THR A 156 -2.03 27.57 0.08
N PRO A 157 -2.42 28.84 0.30
CA PRO A 157 -1.65 29.95 -0.23
C PRO A 157 -0.25 29.89 0.40
N VAL A 158 0.77 29.71 -0.43
CA VAL A 158 2.16 29.89 -0.01
C VAL A 158 2.27 31.33 0.49
N PRO A 159 2.65 31.57 1.76
CA PRO A 159 2.78 32.94 2.26
C PRO A 159 3.83 33.67 1.42
N ASP A 160 3.43 34.79 0.81
CA ASP A 160 4.30 35.66 0.02
C ASP A 160 5.46 36.16 0.90
N GLY A 161 6.62 35.54 0.75
CA GLY A 161 7.88 35.98 1.33
C GLY A 161 8.31 37.29 0.67
N THR A 162 7.80 38.41 1.16
CA THR A 162 8.36 39.73 0.85
C THR A 162 9.55 39.97 1.80
N ASN A 163 10.75 40.02 1.21
CA ASN A 163 12.06 40.39 1.77
C ASN A 163 12.90 39.28 2.42
N GLN A 164 13.90 38.80 1.66
CA GLN A 164 15.20 38.49 2.26
C GLN A 164 15.84 39.80 2.77
N GLY A 165 16.13 39.87 4.06
CA GLY A 165 16.95 40.90 4.69
C GLY A 165 17.42 40.37 6.04
N GLY A 166 18.73 40.21 6.22
CA GLY A 166 19.34 39.50 7.34
C GLY A 166 19.28 40.19 8.71
N LEU A 167 19.99 39.55 9.66
CA LEU A 167 20.04 39.71 11.12
C LEU A 167 19.00 38.79 11.80
N ASP A 168 19.35 37.73 12.54
CA ASP A 168 20.40 37.66 13.54
C ASP A 168 20.95 36.24 13.74
N SER A 169 22.15 36.20 14.31
CA SER A 169 22.99 35.02 14.45
C SER A 169 22.62 34.18 15.69
N SER A 170 23.01 32.90 15.65
CA SER A 170 23.44 32.12 16.83
C SER A 170 22.41 31.85 17.94
N ASN A 171 21.66 30.74 17.84
CA ASN A 171 21.44 29.79 18.95
C ASN A 171 20.58 28.60 18.50
N GLU A 172 20.66 27.51 19.26
CA GLU A 172 19.93 26.22 19.12
C GLU A 172 20.55 25.20 18.16
N LEU A 173 21.82 24.86 18.44
CA LEU A 173 22.23 23.45 18.50
C LEU A 173 21.79 22.89 19.87
N GLU A 174 20.53 22.44 19.98
CA GLU A 174 19.93 21.58 21.04
C GLU A 174 18.40 21.71 20.85
N VAL A 175 17.59 20.74 20.46
CA VAL A 175 17.23 19.50 21.15
C VAL A 175 16.43 18.60 20.21
N LYS A 176 16.63 17.31 20.43
CA LYS A 176 15.98 16.10 19.92
C LYS A 176 14.44 16.09 20.14
N ASP A 177 13.73 15.31 19.32
CA ASP A 177 12.36 14.81 19.54
C ASP A 177 11.18 15.79 19.33
N ASP A 178 10.84 16.15 18.07
CA ASP A 178 9.52 16.78 17.80
C ASP A 178 8.84 16.42 16.45
N ASP A 179 9.33 15.38 15.74
CA ASP A 179 8.70 14.89 14.49
C ASP A 179 7.39 14.10 14.72
N GLN A 180 7.07 13.79 15.97
CA GLN A 180 5.86 13.03 16.35
C GLN A 180 4.65 13.92 16.57
N HIS A 181 4.82 15.17 17.03
CA HIS A 181 3.70 16.03 17.45
C HIS A 181 3.03 16.76 16.28
N GLU A 182 3.77 17.04 15.19
CA GLU A 182 3.22 17.71 14.00
C GLU A 182 2.35 16.76 13.15
N LYS A 183 2.76 15.50 13.02
CA LYS A 183 2.04 14.48 12.23
C LYS A 183 0.69 14.13 12.86
N THR A 184 0.59 14.09 14.19
CA THR A 184 -0.68 13.90 14.92
C THR A 184 -1.62 15.09 14.76
N SER A 185 -1.09 16.31 14.68
CA SER A 185 -1.89 17.54 14.48
C SER A 185 -2.53 17.60 13.08
N ILE A 186 -1.78 17.24 12.03
CA ILE A 186 -2.30 17.21 10.65
C ILE A 186 -3.34 16.09 10.47
N PHE A 187 -3.11 14.91 11.04
CA PHE A 187 -4.07 13.80 10.96
C PHE A 187 -5.34 14.04 11.78
N SER A 188 -5.24 14.72 12.93
CA SER A 188 -6.42 15.11 13.72
C SER A 188 -7.30 16.12 12.98
N LYS A 189 -6.69 17.08 12.27
CA LYS A 189 -7.41 18.01 11.39
C LYS A 189 -8.06 17.32 10.18
N LEU A 190 -7.49 16.23 9.68
CA LEU A 190 -8.09 15.43 8.61
C LEU A 190 -9.32 14.64 9.10
N LEU A 191 -9.30 14.14 10.34
CA LEU A 191 -10.42 13.41 10.92
C LEU A 191 -11.61 14.29 11.32
N SER A 192 -11.36 15.52 11.79
CA SER A 192 -12.45 16.46 12.12
C SER A 192 -13.20 16.99 10.89
N PHE A 193 -12.60 16.90 9.70
CA PHE A 193 -13.23 17.34 8.44
C PHE A 193 -14.06 16.24 7.77
N SER A 194 -13.85 14.96 8.13
CA SER A 194 -14.50 13.82 7.47
C SER A 194 -15.84 13.40 8.09
N PHE A 195 -16.28 14.03 9.18
CA PHE A 195 -17.63 13.83 9.75
C PHE A 195 -18.35 15.17 9.94
N PRO A 196 -19.03 15.71 8.92
CA PRO A 196 -20.07 16.68 9.17
C PRO A 196 -21.19 15.97 9.92
N SER A 197 -21.44 16.42 11.16
CA SER A 197 -22.60 16.05 11.96
C SER A 197 -23.88 16.27 11.14
N VAL A 198 -24.57 15.18 10.78
CA VAL A 198 -25.98 15.25 10.42
C VAL A 198 -26.72 15.65 11.70
N SER A 199 -27.19 16.89 11.74
CA SER A 199 -28.12 17.39 12.75
C SER A 199 -29.52 16.86 12.40
N PRO A 200 -30.20 16.12 13.29
CA PRO A 200 -31.63 15.87 13.15
C PRO A 200 -32.38 17.08 13.71
N ASP A 201 -33.10 17.80 12.84
CA ASP A 201 -34.30 18.56 13.22
C ASP A 201 -35.52 17.63 13.17
#